data_AF-A0A257SEJ3-F1
#
_entry.id   AF-A0A257SEJ3-F1
#
_cell.length_a   1.000
_cell.length_b   1.000
_cell.length_c   1.000
_cell.angle_alpha   90.00
_cell.angle_beta   90.00
_cell.angle_gamma   90.00
#
_symmetry.space_group_name_H-M   'P 1'
#
loop_
_entity.id
_entity.type
_entity.pdbx_description
1 polymer ?
#
loop_
_entity_poly.entity_id
_entity_poly.type
_entity_poly.pdbx_seq_one_letter_code
_entity_poly.pdbx_strand_id
1 'polypeptide(L)' 'WNFTKFLVGRDGAVLRRYAPADAPERIETDLQALLASPP' A
#
# COMPACT_ATOMS: atom_id res chain seq x y z
N TRP A 1 4.37 -7.37 18.98
CA TRP A 1 4.92 -6.40 18.00
C TRP A 1 3.84 -6.15 16.95
N ASN A 2 3.47 -4.90 16.65
CA ASN A 2 2.41 -4.60 15.69
C ASN A 2 3.00 -4.37 14.30
N PHE A 3 2.69 -5.25 13.34
CA PHE A 3 3.17 -5.19 11.94
C PHE A 3 2.27 -4.31 11.06
N THR A 4 2.22 -3.01 11.39
CA THR A 4 1.53 -2.01 10.57
C THR A 4 2.35 -1.71 9.33
N LYS A 5 1.70 -1.63 8.17
CA LYS A 5 2.36 -1.42 6.87
C LYS A 5 1.82 -0.15 6.24
N PHE A 6 2.63 0.54 5.43
CA PHE A 6 2.24 1.77 4.77
C PHE A 6 2.55 1.70 3.28
N LEU A 7 1.61 2.13 2.45
CA LEU A 7 1.82 2.34 1.02
C LEU A 7 2.16 3.81 0.80
N VAL A 8 3.34 4.06 0.24
CA VAL A 8 3.88 5.41 0.01
C VAL A 8 3.99 5.65 -1.49
N GLY A 9 3.48 6.79 -1.95
CA GLY A 9 3.53 7.24 -3.32
C GLY A 9 4.93 7.70 -3.75
N ARG A 10 5.13 7.89 -5.06
CA ARG A 10 6.41 8.35 -5.63
C ARG A 10 6.77 9.77 -5.17
N ASP A 11 5.77 10.56 -4.82
CA ASP A 11 5.85 11.91 -4.25
C ASP A 11 6.15 11.91 -2.75
N GLY A 12 6.22 10.74 -2.11
CA GLY A 12 6.42 10.58 -0.67
C GLY A 12 5.13 10.68 0.15
N ALA A 13 3.96 10.84 -0.47
CA ALA A 13 2.69 10.87 0.24
C ALA A 13 2.28 9.48 0.74
N VAL A 14 1.72 9.39 1.95
CA VAL A 14 1.14 8.15 2.45
C VAL A 14 -0.24 7.96 1.84
N LEU A 15 -0.37 6.95 0.99
CA LEU A 15 -1.60 6.66 0.26
C LEU A 15 -2.52 5.71 1.04
N ARG A 16 -1.92 4.77 1.80
CA ARG A 16 -2.69 3.80 2.60
C ARG A 16 -1.91 3.29 3.81
N ARG A 17 -2.64 2.88 4.85
CA ARG A 17 -2.13 2.19 6.03
C ARG A 17 -2.87 0.86 6.19
N TYR A 18 -2.11 -0.21 6.46
CA TYR A 18 -2.63 -1.55 6.68
C TYR A 18 -2.39 -1.99 8.12
N ALA A 19 -3.42 -2.53 8.74
CA ALA A 19 -3.36 -3.13 10.05
C ALA A 19 -2.52 -4.44 10.02
N PRO A 20 -2.07 -4.94 11.18
CA PRO A 20 -1.34 -6.20 11.26
C PRO A 20 -2.09 -7.40 10.66
N ALA A 21 -3.43 -7.40 10.76
CA ALA A 21 -4.31 -8.47 10.27
C ALA A 21 -4.71 -8.32 8.80
N ASP A 22 -4.34 -7.22 8.13
CA ASP A 22 -4.63 -7.07 6.71
C ASP A 22 -3.82 -8.07 5.89
N ALA A 23 -4.51 -8.76 5.00
CA ALA A 23 -3.96 -9.79 4.15
C ALA A 23 -3.02 -9.18 3.08
N PRO A 24 -1.89 -9.84 2.75
CA PRO A 24 -0.93 -9.36 1.75
C PRO A 24 -1.54 -9.07 0.37
N GLU A 25 -2.55 -9.84 -0.03
CA GLU A 25 -3.21 -9.75 -1.34
C GLU A 25 -3.91 -8.39 -1.54
N ARG A 26 -4.34 -7.76 -0.44
CA ARG A 26 -4.91 -6.40 -0.48
C ARG A 26 -3.85 -5.37 -0.88
N ILE A 27 -2.64 -5.53 -0.36
CA ILE A 27 -1.50 -4.65 -0.67
C ILE A 27 -1.10 -4.84 -2.13
N GLU A 28 -1.06 -6.08 -2.61
CA GLU A 28 -0.76 -6.38 -4.01
C GLU A 28 -1.76 -5.73 -4.97
N THR A 29 -3.06 -5.86 -4.68
CA THR A 29 -4.12 -5.24 -5.49
C THR A 29 -3.95 -3.72 -5.59
N ASP A 30 -3.67 -3.07 -4.46
CA ASP A 30 -3.47 -1.62 -4.43
C ASP A 30 -2.19 -1.20 -5.16
N LEU A 31 -1.11 -1.99 -5.06
CA LEU A 31 0.13 -1.75 -5.78
C LEU A 31 -0.06 -1.86 -7.29
N GLN A 32 -0.77 -2.89 -7.77
CA GLN A 32 -1.05 -3.06 -9.19
C GLN A 32 -1.86 -1.88 -9.75
N ALA A 33 -2.86 -1.40 -9.00
CA ALA A 33 -3.65 -0.23 -9.38
C ALA A 33 -2.80 1.04 -9.52
N LEU A 34 -1.85 1.27 -8.60
CA LEU A 34 -0.96 2.43 -8.67
C LEU A 34 0.03 2.34 -9.84
N LEU A 35 0.55 1.14 -10.14
CA LEU A 35 1.50 0.96 -11.24
C LEU A 35 0.84 1.03 -12.62
N ALA A 36 -0.45 0.75 -12.71
CA ALA A 36 -1.22 0.89 -13.94
C ALA A 36 -1.54 2.36 -14.29
N SER A 37 -1.39 3.29 -13.33
CA SER A 37 -1.57 4.72 -13.58
C SER A 37 -0.26 5.34 -14.09
N PRO A 38 -0.26 6.05 -15.23
CA PRO A 38 0.92 6.79 -15.68
C PRO A 38 1.30 7.89 -14.65
N PRO A 39 2.59 8.25 -14.57
CA PRO A 39 3.09 9.22 -13.60
C PRO A 39 2.51 10.63 -13.78
#